data_AF-A0A8S1SF04-F1
#
_entry.id   AF-A0A8S1SF04-F1
#
_cell.length_a   1.000
_cell.length_b   1.000
_cell.length_c   1.000
_cell.angle_alpha   90.00
_cell.angle_beta   90.00
_cell.angle_gamma   90.00
#
_symmetry.space_group_name_H-M   'P 1'
#
loop_
_entity.id
_entity.type
_entity.pdbx_description
1 polymer ?
#
loop_
_entity_poly.entity_id
_entity_poly.type
_entity_poly.pdbx_seq_one_letter_code
_entity_poly.pdbx_strand_id
1 'polypeptide(L)'
;MNTNDIIYQQQQEQLERQPNFLEKLCSCIYFFRKKTHKTNEKYQLGIDTPKSHSRKVCVLDLDETLVHSQFKPDNGYDFSLDIKVQGQLFKVYVTVRPGVENFIDTLSEYFEIIMWTASLKEYADPVMDIIDPSRRALIRLYRDSCTPIQGGLTKNLNKLGRSLKDVLIIDNSQMSFIFQPENGFLIKDFITDKNDIELDSLLPFLIWLSQQNDVRPVSQLYKQYVMNELTQRKHSKRQILSKSMILNNQSNKKKCDNQIQRTQTVNHCDVEEIELRVEANLNSPNIEMKLDDQTDDESRETFEISNS
;
A
#
# COMPACT_ATOMS: atom_id res chain seq x y z
N MET A 1 11.67 38.82 -31.52
CA MET A 1 12.79 38.55 -30.60
C MET A 1 14.01 38.28 -31.45
N ASN A 2 15.12 38.96 -31.21
CA ASN A 2 16.31 38.86 -32.04
C ASN A 2 16.98 37.50 -31.82
N THR A 3 17.59 36.90 -32.85
CA THR A 3 18.23 35.56 -32.75
C THR A 3 19.31 35.53 -31.67
N ASN A 4 19.95 36.68 -31.42
CA ASN A 4 20.91 36.85 -30.34
C ASN A 4 20.29 36.83 -28.93
N ASP A 5 19.03 37.25 -28.78
CA ASP A 5 18.30 37.20 -27.50
C ASP A 5 17.87 35.76 -27.18
N ILE A 6 17.53 34.97 -28.20
CA ILE A 6 17.20 33.54 -28.05
C ILE A 6 18.46 32.75 -27.71
N ILE A 7 19.59 33.04 -28.34
CA ILE A 7 20.88 32.40 -28.01
C ILE A 7 21.34 32.83 -26.61
N TYR A 8 21.12 34.07 -26.21
CA TYR A 8 21.44 34.55 -24.86
C TYR A 8 20.52 33.92 -23.80
N GLN A 9 19.21 33.81 -24.06
CA GLN A 9 18.29 33.10 -23.17
C GLN A 9 18.58 31.60 -23.11
N GLN A 10 18.90 30.96 -24.23
CA GLN A 10 19.31 29.55 -24.26
C GLN A 10 20.68 29.31 -23.60
N GLN A 11 21.61 30.28 -23.68
CA GLN A 11 22.89 30.22 -22.96
C GLN A 11 22.72 30.49 -21.46
N GLN A 12 21.79 31.36 -21.05
CA GLN A 12 21.44 31.57 -19.64
C GLN A 12 20.69 30.34 -19.08
N GLU A 13 19.74 29.76 -19.81
CA GLU A 13 19.09 28.49 -19.46
C GLU A 13 20.06 27.30 -19.44
N GLN A 14 21.10 27.30 -20.29
CA GLN A 14 22.18 26.29 -20.27
C GLN A 14 23.21 26.52 -19.14
N LEU A 15 23.45 27.77 -18.73
CA LEU A 15 24.28 28.11 -17.56
C LEU A 15 23.55 27.83 -16.24
N GLU A 16 22.23 28.01 -16.19
CA GLU A 16 21.34 27.55 -15.11
C GLU A 16 21.19 26.01 -15.07
N ARG A 17 21.60 25.31 -16.14
CA ARG A 17 21.67 23.85 -16.25
C ARG A 17 23.00 23.25 -15.81
N GLN A 18 23.79 23.99 -15.02
CA GLN A 18 24.76 23.35 -14.13
C GLN A 18 23.96 22.89 -12.91
N PRO A 19 23.90 21.58 -12.57
CA PRO A 19 23.22 21.17 -11.35
C PRO A 19 23.94 21.86 -10.20
N ASN A 20 23.25 22.85 -9.64
CA ASN A 20 23.74 23.60 -8.51
C ASN A 20 24.13 22.58 -7.44
N PHE A 21 25.14 22.88 -6.64
CA PHE A 21 25.57 22.02 -5.53
C PHE A 21 24.39 21.50 -4.66
N LEU A 22 23.25 22.21 -4.67
CA LEU A 22 21.95 21.81 -4.13
C LEU A 22 21.34 20.53 -4.72
N GLU A 23 21.34 20.33 -6.05
CA GLU A 23 20.84 19.07 -6.64
C GLU A 23 21.70 17.89 -6.18
N LYS A 24 22.96 18.13 -5.79
CA LYS A 24 23.84 17.10 -5.25
C LYS A 24 23.49 16.68 -3.83
N LEU A 25 22.69 17.45 -3.07
CA LEU A 25 22.33 17.07 -1.70
C LEU A 25 21.41 15.84 -1.67
N CYS A 26 20.43 15.80 -2.59
CA CYS A 26 19.40 14.77 -2.68
C CYS A 26 19.51 13.89 -3.94
N SER A 27 20.09 14.38 -5.05
CA SER A 27 20.20 13.60 -6.29
C SER A 27 21.53 12.83 -6.41
N CYS A 28 21.41 11.55 -6.75
CA CYS A 28 22.52 10.61 -6.97
C CYS A 28 23.37 10.87 -8.23
N ILE A 29 22.96 11.78 -9.13
CA ILE A 29 23.46 11.81 -10.53
C ILE A 29 24.87 12.44 -10.68
N TYR A 30 25.41 13.18 -9.71
CA TYR A 30 26.54 14.10 -9.98
C TYR A 30 27.82 13.90 -9.14
N PHE A 31 28.45 12.71 -9.20
CA PHE A 31 29.77 12.46 -8.55
C PHE A 31 30.97 12.33 -9.50
N PHE A 32 30.85 12.56 -10.81
CA PHE A 32 32.04 12.55 -11.69
C PHE A 32 32.84 13.86 -11.63
N ARG A 33 33.58 14.09 -10.53
CA ARG A 33 34.95 14.67 -10.60
C ARG A 33 35.69 14.62 -9.26
N LYS A 34 36.82 13.90 -9.32
CA LYS A 34 37.96 13.81 -8.38
C LYS A 34 37.75 13.02 -7.08
N LYS A 35 37.95 11.71 -7.20
CA LYS A 35 38.88 10.98 -6.32
C LYS A 35 39.52 9.82 -7.07
N THR A 36 40.75 10.04 -7.56
CA THR A 36 41.66 8.95 -7.92
C THR A 36 42.36 8.50 -6.65
N HIS A 37 41.90 7.43 -5.99
CA HIS A 37 42.77 6.70 -5.06
C HIS A 37 42.42 5.21 -5.00
N LYS A 38 43.39 4.42 -5.49
CA LYS A 38 43.81 3.05 -5.17
C LYS A 38 42.74 2.08 -4.64
N THR A 39 42.42 1.13 -5.52
CA THR A 39 41.95 -0.21 -5.20
C THR A 39 42.82 -0.87 -4.13
N ASN A 40 42.24 -1.21 -2.99
CA ASN A 40 42.61 -2.38 -2.21
C ASN A 40 41.45 -2.81 -1.31
N GLU A 41 41.34 -4.13 -1.21
CA GLU A 41 40.23 -4.93 -0.71
C GLU A 41 39.98 -4.78 0.80
N LYS A 42 38.75 -5.16 1.21
CA LYS A 42 38.32 -5.43 2.60
C LYS A 42 37.91 -4.24 3.48
N TYR A 43 37.06 -3.33 2.99
CA TYR A 43 36.33 -2.41 3.87
C TYR A 43 34.97 -3.01 4.26
N GLN A 44 34.96 -3.80 5.34
CA GLN A 44 33.74 -3.92 6.14
C GLN A 44 33.51 -2.55 6.78
N LEU A 45 32.27 -2.07 6.81
CA LEU A 45 31.91 -0.75 7.37
C LEU A 45 32.09 -0.67 8.91
N GLY A 46 32.74 -1.65 9.53
CA GLY A 46 32.93 -1.71 10.98
C GLY A 46 31.63 -1.89 11.76
N ILE A 47 30.55 -2.29 11.08
CA ILE A 47 29.20 -2.48 11.65
C ILE A 47 29.11 -3.82 12.40
N ASP A 48 30.17 -4.62 12.36
CA ASP A 48 30.17 -5.95 12.96
C ASP A 48 30.25 -5.92 14.49
N THR A 49 29.09 -5.96 15.16
CA THR A 49 29.00 -6.07 16.61
C THR A 49 28.57 -7.48 17.03
N PRO A 50 29.12 -8.06 18.11
CA PRO A 50 28.77 -9.42 18.54
C PRO A 50 27.29 -9.66 18.86
N LYS A 51 26.53 -8.61 19.21
CA LYS A 51 25.08 -8.67 19.44
C LYS A 51 24.22 -8.69 18.16
N SER A 52 24.81 -8.44 16.99
CA SER A 52 24.11 -8.31 15.69
C SER A 52 23.95 -9.63 14.93
N HIS A 53 24.62 -10.71 15.33
CA HIS A 53 24.63 -11.96 14.54
C HIS A 53 23.36 -12.82 14.65
N SER A 54 22.44 -12.51 15.58
CA SER A 54 21.21 -13.29 15.78
C SER A 54 20.00 -12.74 15.03
N ARG A 55 20.06 -11.53 14.49
CA ARG A 55 18.93 -10.85 13.84
C ARG A 55 19.23 -10.59 12.37
N LYS A 56 18.20 -10.74 11.54
CA LYS A 56 18.27 -10.33 10.14
C LYS A 56 18.36 -8.81 10.04
N VAL A 57 18.98 -8.32 8.98
CA VAL A 57 19.19 -6.90 8.74
C VAL A 57 18.25 -6.42 7.65
N CYS A 58 17.56 -5.31 7.91
CA CYS A 58 16.84 -4.55 6.90
C CYS A 58 17.54 -3.21 6.66
N VAL A 59 18.08 -3.05 5.46
CA VAL A 59 18.63 -1.77 4.99
C VAL A 59 17.48 -0.95 4.40
N LEU A 60 17.27 0.26 4.92
CA LEU A 60 16.26 1.19 4.44
C LEU A 60 16.91 2.39 3.76
N ASP A 61 16.44 2.72 2.57
CA ASP A 61 16.71 4.02 1.95
C ASP A 61 15.88 5.15 2.56
N LEU A 62 16.27 6.40 2.29
CA LEU A 62 15.62 7.59 2.84
C LEU A 62 14.76 8.31 1.80
N ASP A 63 15.40 8.91 0.81
CA ASP A 63 14.77 9.79 -0.18
C ASP A 63 13.93 8.98 -1.18
N GLU A 64 12.74 9.47 -1.52
CA GLU A 64 11.72 8.78 -2.32
C GLU A 64 11.27 7.40 -1.77
N THR A 65 11.76 7.00 -0.60
CA THR A 65 11.40 5.74 0.09
C THR A 65 10.61 6.02 1.37
N LEU A 66 11.17 6.80 2.30
CA LEU A 66 10.53 7.19 3.58
C LEU A 66 10.11 8.66 3.58
N VAL A 67 10.80 9.51 2.83
CA VAL A 67 10.48 10.93 2.73
C VAL A 67 10.68 11.39 1.29
N HIS A 68 10.16 12.56 0.97
CA HIS A 68 10.50 13.30 -0.22
C HIS A 68 10.90 14.72 0.16
N SER A 69 11.98 15.20 -0.43
CA SER A 69 12.56 16.51 -0.07
C SER A 69 12.76 17.39 -1.29
N GLN A 70 12.51 18.68 -1.10
CA GLN A 70 12.60 19.69 -2.15
C GLN A 70 13.09 21.02 -1.60
N PHE A 71 13.64 21.86 -2.49
CA PHE A 71 14.18 23.17 -2.12
C PHE A 71 13.18 24.32 -2.31
N LYS A 72 12.07 24.07 -2.99
CA LYS A 72 10.98 25.03 -3.14
C LYS A 72 9.84 24.61 -2.23
N PRO A 73 9.24 25.53 -1.46
CA PRO A 73 8.07 25.20 -0.69
C PRO A 73 6.92 24.86 -1.64
N ASP A 74 6.22 23.77 -1.34
CA ASP A 74 4.85 23.57 -1.79
C ASP A 74 3.89 23.72 -0.60
N ASN A 75 2.60 23.51 -0.81
CA ASN A 75 1.61 23.55 0.28
C ASN A 75 1.50 22.20 1.04
N GLY A 76 2.35 21.21 0.75
CA GLY A 76 2.18 19.82 1.18
C GLY A 76 3.28 19.24 2.06
N TYR A 77 4.37 19.99 2.31
CA TYR A 77 5.45 19.57 3.21
C TYR A 77 5.01 19.47 4.67
N ASP A 78 5.64 18.57 5.42
CA ASP A 78 5.35 18.33 6.84
C ASP A 78 6.28 19.14 7.75
N PHE A 79 7.55 19.29 7.36
CA PHE A 79 8.51 20.15 8.06
C PHE A 79 9.55 20.76 7.13
N SER A 80 10.30 21.74 7.64
CA SER A 80 11.42 22.34 6.93
C SER A 80 12.68 22.37 7.79
N LEU A 81 13.83 22.28 7.15
CA LEU A 81 15.15 22.24 7.78
C LEU A 81 16.08 23.26 7.14
N ASP A 82 16.88 23.94 7.97
CA ASP A 82 17.95 24.81 7.51
C ASP A 82 19.28 24.04 7.59
N ILE A 83 19.73 23.50 6.45
CA ILE A 83 20.93 22.66 6.33
C ILE A 83 22.14 23.51 5.94
N LYS A 84 23.21 23.44 6.73
CA LYS A 84 24.47 24.13 6.42
C LYS A 84 25.44 23.19 5.71
N VAL A 85 25.81 23.51 4.49
CA VAL A 85 26.72 22.70 3.68
C VAL A 85 27.82 23.61 3.12
N GLN A 86 29.08 23.29 3.42
CA GLN A 86 30.25 24.09 3.02
C GLN A 86 30.13 25.59 3.37
N GLY A 87 29.47 25.91 4.48
CA GLY A 87 29.29 27.29 4.94
C GLY A 87 28.04 27.99 4.43
N GLN A 88 27.36 27.44 3.41
CA GLN A 88 26.12 27.99 2.87
C GLN A 88 24.90 27.32 3.53
N LEU A 89 23.87 28.11 3.83
CA LEU A 89 22.61 27.63 4.39
C LEU A 89 21.60 27.34 3.26
N PHE A 90 20.96 26.20 3.33
CA PHE A 90 19.93 25.75 2.40
C PHE A 90 18.66 25.38 3.18
N LYS A 91 17.52 25.93 2.77
CA LYS A 91 16.23 25.52 3.32
C LYS A 91 15.69 24.35 2.51
N VAL A 92 15.36 23.25 3.19
CA VAL A 92 14.80 22.03 2.61
C VAL A 92 13.42 21.82 3.19
N TYR A 93 12.44 21.50 2.35
CA TYR A 93 11.07 21.17 2.72
C TYR A 93 10.88 19.67 2.54
N VAL A 94 10.40 19.00 3.57
CA VAL A 94 10.35 17.54 3.65
C VAL A 94 8.91 17.11 3.85
N THR A 95 8.48 16.18 3.00
CA THR A 95 7.22 15.46 3.10
C THR A 95 7.52 14.05 3.60
N VAL A 96 6.88 13.63 4.68
CA VAL A 96 7.02 12.30 5.26
C VAL A 96 6.04 11.36 4.59
N ARG A 97 6.51 10.17 4.21
CA ARG A 97 5.62 9.11 3.70
C ARG A 97 4.65 8.68 4.81
N PRO A 98 3.35 8.56 4.52
CA PRO A 98 2.41 8.08 5.52
C PRO A 98 2.87 6.74 6.14
N GLY A 99 2.80 6.65 7.47
CA GLY A 99 3.12 5.43 8.23
C GLY A 99 4.59 5.21 8.58
N VAL A 100 5.53 6.11 8.21
CA VAL A 100 6.98 5.91 8.44
C VAL A 100 7.37 5.57 9.87
N GLU A 101 6.87 6.32 10.86
CA GLU A 101 7.21 6.09 12.26
C GLU A 101 6.76 4.67 12.71
N ASN A 102 5.50 4.33 12.46
CA ASN A 102 4.95 3.01 12.76
C ASN A 102 5.68 1.88 12.01
N PHE A 103 6.07 2.13 10.75
CA PHE A 103 6.81 1.19 9.93
C PHE A 103 8.18 0.89 10.53
N ILE A 104 8.95 1.92 10.87
CA ILE A 104 10.28 1.76 11.50
C ILE A 104 10.15 1.09 12.86
N ASP A 105 9.23 1.54 13.71
CA ASP A 105 9.02 0.98 15.05
C ASP A 105 8.67 -0.51 14.98
N THR A 106 7.69 -0.88 14.17
CA THR A 106 7.28 -2.29 14.05
C THR A 106 8.39 -3.13 13.42
N LEU A 107 9.01 -2.65 12.34
CA LEU A 107 10.08 -3.39 11.66
C LEU A 107 11.27 -3.65 12.60
N SER A 108 11.54 -2.73 13.54
CA SER A 108 12.64 -2.83 14.50
C SER A 108 12.49 -3.98 15.50
N GLU A 109 11.29 -4.55 15.64
CA GLU A 109 11.03 -5.75 16.45
C GLU A 109 11.50 -7.02 15.74
N TYR A 110 11.52 -7.02 14.40
CA TYR A 110 11.83 -8.20 13.58
C TYR A 110 13.24 -8.14 12.96
N PHE A 111 13.71 -6.94 12.63
CA PHE A 111 15.01 -6.73 11.99
C PHE A 111 15.88 -5.77 12.80
N GLU A 112 17.19 -5.92 12.63
CA GLU A 112 18.12 -4.81 12.84
C GLU A 112 17.99 -3.84 11.65
N ILE A 113 17.64 -2.59 11.93
CA ILE A 113 17.45 -1.57 10.89
C ILE A 113 18.76 -0.81 10.68
N ILE A 114 19.19 -0.74 9.42
CA ILE A 114 20.29 0.13 8.97
C ILE A 114 19.70 1.16 8.02
N MET A 115 19.78 2.45 8.36
CA MET A 115 19.51 3.49 7.38
C MET A 115 20.71 3.63 6.47
N TRP A 116 20.54 3.46 5.16
CA TRP A 116 21.61 3.67 4.19
C TRP A 116 21.09 4.53 3.06
N THR A 117 21.50 5.79 3.02
CA THR A 117 21.11 6.75 1.99
C THR A 117 22.30 7.12 1.09
N ALA A 118 22.02 7.48 -0.16
CA ALA A 118 22.99 8.10 -1.04
C ALA A 118 23.13 9.62 -0.81
N SER A 119 22.38 10.20 0.13
CA SER A 119 22.41 11.62 0.49
C SER A 119 23.54 11.97 1.47
N LEU A 120 23.81 13.27 1.63
CA LEU A 120 24.82 13.76 2.58
C LEU A 120 24.33 13.68 4.02
N LYS A 121 25.25 13.44 4.95
CA LYS A 121 24.98 13.31 6.39
C LYS A 121 24.32 14.56 6.97
N GLU A 122 24.77 15.74 6.54
CA GLU A 122 24.29 17.04 7.00
C GLU A 122 22.80 17.24 6.78
N TYR A 123 22.25 16.63 5.72
CA TYR A 123 20.82 16.62 5.44
C TYR A 123 20.11 15.42 6.08
N ALA A 124 20.68 14.23 5.94
CA ALA A 124 20.02 12.98 6.33
C ALA A 124 19.83 12.84 7.84
N ASP A 125 20.77 13.31 8.66
CA ASP A 125 20.66 13.20 10.12
C ASP A 125 19.46 13.96 10.70
N PRO A 126 19.29 15.27 10.44
CA PRO A 126 18.14 16.00 10.95
C PRO A 126 16.80 15.40 10.50
N VAL A 127 16.73 14.86 9.27
CA VAL A 127 15.52 14.17 8.78
C VAL A 127 15.27 12.89 9.59
N MET A 128 16.29 12.04 9.73
CA MET A 128 16.18 10.78 10.48
C MET A 128 15.85 11.02 11.95
N ASP A 129 16.37 12.09 12.56
CA ASP A 129 16.06 12.45 13.95
C ASP A 129 14.58 12.83 14.16
N ILE A 130 13.89 13.29 13.10
CA ILE A 130 12.47 13.62 13.13
C ILE A 130 11.60 12.39 12.88
N ILE A 131 11.94 11.55 11.89
CA ILE A 131 11.10 10.42 11.46
C ILE A 131 11.32 9.13 12.28
N ASP A 132 12.43 9.02 13.01
CA ASP A 132 12.75 7.91 13.94
C ASP A 132 13.03 8.47 15.36
N PRO A 133 12.01 9.04 16.04
CA PRO A 133 12.19 9.62 17.37
C PRO A 133 12.59 8.57 18.42
N SER A 134 12.16 7.32 18.21
CA SER A 134 12.49 6.15 19.04
C SER A 134 13.92 5.63 18.84
N ARG A 135 14.67 6.16 17.85
CA ARG A 135 16.04 5.77 17.51
C ARG A 135 16.20 4.27 17.29
N ARG A 136 15.27 3.68 16.56
CA ARG A 136 15.30 2.25 16.21
C ARG A 136 16.43 1.91 15.24
N ALA A 137 16.76 2.81 14.33
CA ALA A 137 17.86 2.63 13.39
C ALA A 137 19.18 3.19 13.95
N LEU A 138 19.91 2.34 14.68
CA LEU A 138 21.15 2.74 15.35
C LEU A 138 22.32 3.02 14.40
N ILE A 139 22.30 2.40 13.21
CA ILE A 139 23.35 2.53 12.21
C ILE A 139 22.83 3.35 11.05
N ARG A 140 23.55 4.43 10.74
CA ARG A 140 23.27 5.35 9.63
C ARG A 140 24.48 5.40 8.71
N LEU A 141 24.26 5.08 7.44
CA LEU A 141 25.23 5.08 6.36
C LEU A 141 24.80 6.10 5.32
N TYR A 142 25.77 6.85 4.81
CA TYR A 142 25.51 7.98 3.92
C TYR A 142 26.26 7.79 2.60
N ARG A 143 26.25 8.85 1.79
CA ARG A 143 26.92 8.90 0.48
C ARG A 143 28.35 8.34 0.45
N ASP A 144 29.14 8.64 1.47
CA ASP A 144 30.54 8.21 1.57
C ASP A 144 30.71 6.70 1.76
N SER A 145 29.68 6.01 2.24
CA SER A 145 29.63 4.56 2.41
C SER A 145 29.24 3.83 1.10
N CYS A 146 28.58 4.53 0.17
CA CYS A 146 28.21 3.99 -1.13
C CYS A 146 29.43 3.66 -2.00
N THR A 147 29.23 2.79 -2.98
CA THR A 147 30.25 2.42 -3.98
C THR A 147 29.95 3.17 -5.27
N PRO A 148 30.91 3.95 -5.80
CA PRO A 148 30.73 4.60 -7.09
C PRO A 148 30.76 3.55 -8.21
N ILE A 149 29.82 3.68 -9.15
CA ILE A 149 29.74 2.89 -10.37
C ILE A 149 29.55 3.83 -11.56
N GLN A 150 29.70 3.31 -12.78
CA GLN A 150 29.37 4.10 -13.96
C GLN A 150 27.88 4.50 -13.91
N GLY A 151 27.60 5.80 -13.90
CA GLY A 151 26.24 6.33 -13.88
C GLY A 151 25.61 6.53 -12.50
N GLY A 152 26.31 6.26 -11.38
CA GLY A 152 25.73 6.56 -10.07
C GLY A 152 26.45 5.95 -8.86
N LEU A 153 25.69 5.76 -7.79
CA LEU A 153 26.12 5.15 -6.53
C LEU A 153 25.33 3.87 -6.28
N THR A 154 25.99 2.87 -5.68
CA THR A 154 25.34 1.62 -5.27
C THR A 154 25.74 1.21 -3.85
N LYS A 155 24.83 0.58 -3.13
CA LYS A 155 24.95 0.15 -1.74
C LYS A 155 25.38 -1.31 -1.73
N ASN A 156 26.69 -1.52 -1.76
CA ASN A 156 27.26 -2.87 -1.79
C ASN A 156 27.06 -3.57 -0.43
N LEU A 157 26.07 -4.47 -0.34
CA LEU A 157 25.69 -5.15 0.90
C LEU A 157 26.81 -6.02 1.49
N ASN A 158 27.77 -6.47 0.67
CA ASN A 158 28.95 -7.20 1.18
C ASN A 158 29.79 -6.36 2.16
N LYS A 159 29.72 -5.02 2.08
CA LYS A 159 30.39 -4.13 3.03
C LYS A 159 29.83 -4.20 4.45
N LEU A 160 28.63 -4.75 4.64
CA LEU A 160 28.02 -4.91 5.97
C LEU A 160 28.68 -6.02 6.79
N GLY A 161 29.40 -6.95 6.16
CA GLY A 161 29.99 -8.10 6.86
C GLY A 161 28.94 -9.07 7.41
N ARG A 162 27.77 -9.15 6.78
CA ARG A 162 26.67 -10.04 7.17
C ARG A 162 26.40 -11.08 6.08
N SER A 163 25.81 -12.21 6.47
CA SER A 163 25.39 -13.20 5.48
C SER A 163 24.26 -12.63 4.62
N LEU A 164 24.41 -12.65 3.29
CA LEU A 164 23.39 -12.11 2.39
C LEU A 164 22.05 -12.87 2.48
N LYS A 165 22.00 -14.07 3.05
CA LYS A 165 20.73 -14.77 3.31
C LYS A 165 19.89 -14.08 4.40
N ASP A 166 20.51 -13.23 5.20
CA ASP A 166 19.92 -12.55 6.36
C ASP A 166 19.85 -11.03 6.17
N VAL A 167 20.17 -10.52 4.99
CA VAL A 167 20.17 -9.08 4.69
C VAL A 167 19.15 -8.80 3.58
N LEU A 168 18.23 -7.86 3.80
CA LEU A 168 17.44 -7.27 2.71
C LEU A 168 17.72 -5.77 2.59
N ILE A 169 17.43 -5.22 1.42
CA ILE A 169 17.43 -3.77 1.19
C ILE A 169 16.11 -3.33 0.56
N ILE A 170 15.52 -2.26 1.08
CA ILE A 170 14.33 -1.61 0.55
C ILE A 170 14.76 -0.25 0.02
N ASP A 171 14.59 -0.07 -1.28
CA ASP A 171 15.08 1.10 -2.00
C ASP A 171 14.23 1.31 -3.25
N ASN A 172 13.97 2.55 -3.61
CA ASN A 172 13.15 2.88 -4.77
C ASN A 172 13.97 2.83 -6.09
N SER A 173 15.28 2.65 -6.01
CA SER A 173 16.19 2.57 -7.16
C SER A 173 16.87 1.21 -7.27
N GLN A 174 16.68 0.54 -8.41
CA GLN A 174 17.40 -0.71 -8.74
C GLN A 174 18.93 -0.53 -8.75
N MET A 175 19.41 0.67 -9.07
CA MET A 175 20.85 0.98 -9.08
C MET A 175 21.47 0.85 -7.69
N SER A 176 20.69 1.12 -6.64
CA SER A 176 21.14 1.07 -5.26
C SER A 176 21.55 -0.33 -4.81
N PHE A 177 21.00 -1.38 -5.40
CA PHE A 177 21.29 -2.78 -5.03
C PHE A 177 21.69 -3.65 -6.22
N ILE A 178 22.23 -3.04 -7.29
CA ILE A 178 22.61 -3.73 -8.53
C ILE A 178 23.64 -4.87 -8.33
N PHE A 179 24.47 -4.81 -7.27
CA PHE A 179 25.39 -5.88 -6.93
C PHE A 179 24.73 -7.08 -6.21
N GLN A 180 23.55 -6.89 -5.63
CA GLN A 180 22.80 -7.91 -4.90
C GLN A 180 21.29 -7.85 -5.24
N PRO A 181 20.90 -8.07 -6.51
CA PRO A 181 19.52 -7.90 -6.96
C PRO A 181 18.51 -8.81 -6.23
N GLU A 182 18.94 -9.99 -5.78
CA GLU A 182 18.08 -10.93 -5.05
C GLU A 182 17.74 -10.44 -3.63
N ASN A 183 18.53 -9.54 -3.06
CA ASN A 183 18.34 -8.97 -1.73
C ASN A 183 17.42 -7.74 -1.74
N GLY A 184 17.11 -7.20 -2.92
CA GLY A 184 16.40 -5.94 -3.07
C GLY A 184 14.88 -6.09 -3.15
N PHE A 185 14.17 -5.30 -2.37
CA PHE A 185 12.78 -4.94 -2.60
C PHE A 185 12.72 -3.56 -3.27
N LEU A 186 12.29 -3.52 -4.52
CA LEU A 186 12.06 -2.27 -5.24
C LEU A 186 10.72 -1.67 -4.77
N ILE A 187 10.78 -0.69 -3.87
CA ILE A 187 9.59 0.00 -3.38
C ILE A 187 9.16 1.09 -4.37
N LYS A 188 7.87 1.41 -4.39
CA LYS A 188 7.34 2.52 -5.18
C LYS A 188 7.88 3.86 -4.66
N ASP A 189 8.31 4.72 -5.58
CA ASP A 189 8.67 6.12 -5.32
C ASP A 189 7.55 6.83 -4.53
N PHE A 190 7.95 7.55 -3.49
CA PHE A 190 7.12 8.47 -2.74
C PHE A 190 7.49 9.92 -3.06
N ILE A 191 6.49 10.75 -3.33
CA ILE A 191 6.66 12.17 -3.63
C ILE A 191 5.80 13.00 -2.66
N THR A 192 4.48 13.05 -2.85
CA THR A 192 3.60 13.88 -2.00
C THR A 192 2.23 13.26 -1.71
N ASP A 193 1.98 12.01 -2.12
CA ASP A 193 0.67 11.38 -1.97
C ASP A 193 0.38 11.02 -0.50
N LYS A 194 -0.46 11.83 0.16
CA LYS A 194 -0.85 11.61 1.57
C LYS A 194 -1.76 10.38 1.76
N ASN A 195 -2.26 9.77 0.68
CA ASN A 195 -3.01 8.52 0.73
C ASN A 195 -2.13 7.30 0.36
N ASP A 196 -0.81 7.48 0.21
CA ASP A 196 0.11 6.35 0.01
C ASP A 196 0.02 5.38 1.19
N ILE A 197 -0.12 4.09 0.89
CA ILE A 197 -0.23 3.00 1.88
C ILE A 197 0.87 1.94 1.69
N GLU A 198 1.93 2.28 0.95
CA GLU A 198 2.92 1.29 0.50
C GLU A 198 3.66 0.68 1.69
N LEU A 199 4.07 1.50 2.66
CA LEU A 199 4.77 1.05 3.86
C LEU A 199 3.88 0.10 4.70
N ASP A 200 2.64 0.50 4.94
CA ASP A 200 1.66 -0.31 5.68
C ASP A 200 1.35 -1.62 4.95
N SER A 201 1.27 -1.59 3.63
CA SER A 201 1.00 -2.78 2.80
C SER A 201 2.20 -3.74 2.76
N LEU A 202 3.42 -3.19 2.87
CA LEU A 202 4.66 -3.95 2.84
C LEU A 202 4.96 -4.64 4.18
N LEU A 203 4.57 -4.03 5.30
CA LEU A 203 4.88 -4.49 6.65
C LEU A 203 4.54 -5.98 6.91
N PRO A 204 3.33 -6.50 6.57
CA PRO A 204 2.99 -7.90 6.82
C PRO A 204 3.90 -8.89 6.09
N PHE A 205 4.32 -8.54 4.86
CA PHE A 205 5.28 -9.34 4.11
C PHE A 205 6.64 -9.35 4.80
N LEU A 206 7.14 -8.20 5.27
CA LEU A 206 8.44 -8.13 5.95
C LEU A 206 8.45 -8.93 7.26
N ILE A 207 7.35 -8.88 8.03
CA ILE A 207 7.18 -9.70 9.23
C ILE A 207 7.25 -11.19 8.89
N TRP A 208 6.52 -11.63 7.85
CA TRP A 208 6.61 -13.02 7.36
C TRP A 208 8.02 -13.37 6.86
N LEU A 209 8.69 -12.45 6.16
CA LEU A 209 10.04 -12.63 5.61
C LEU A 209 11.08 -12.80 6.73
N SER A 210 10.89 -12.12 7.87
CA SER A 210 11.78 -12.23 9.04
C SER A 210 11.88 -13.67 9.57
N GLN A 211 10.87 -14.49 9.33
CA GLN A 211 10.77 -15.89 9.78
C GLN A 211 11.40 -16.89 8.79
N GLN A 212 11.75 -16.46 7.57
CA GLN A 212 12.33 -17.34 6.56
C GLN A 212 13.81 -17.64 6.85
N ASN A 213 14.32 -18.78 6.39
CA ASN A 213 15.74 -19.14 6.58
C ASN A 213 16.70 -18.38 5.66
N ASP A 214 16.21 -17.95 4.50
CA ASP A 214 16.89 -17.08 3.55
C ASP A 214 15.87 -16.06 3.05
N VAL A 215 16.21 -14.77 3.09
CA VAL A 215 15.33 -13.69 2.64
C VAL A 215 15.31 -13.56 1.11
N ARG A 216 16.11 -14.34 0.39
CA ARG A 216 16.27 -14.24 -1.06
C ARG A 216 15.55 -15.36 -1.83
N PRO A 217 15.14 -15.10 -3.08
CA PRO A 217 15.09 -13.79 -3.72
C PRO A 217 13.86 -13.02 -3.25
N VAL A 218 14.07 -11.82 -2.70
CA VAL A 218 13.02 -11.00 -2.06
C VAL A 218 11.84 -10.76 -3.00
N SER A 219 12.11 -10.44 -4.27
CA SER A 219 11.08 -10.17 -5.27
C SER A 219 10.21 -11.39 -5.60
N GLN A 220 10.77 -12.61 -5.57
CA GLN A 220 10.03 -13.84 -5.79
C GLN A 220 9.22 -14.21 -4.55
N LEU A 221 9.82 -14.09 -3.37
CA LEU A 221 9.14 -14.35 -2.09
C LEU A 221 7.95 -13.40 -1.89
N TYR A 222 8.08 -12.12 -2.27
CA TYR A 222 6.97 -11.17 -2.24
C TYR A 222 5.81 -11.60 -3.15
N LYS A 223 6.12 -11.99 -4.40
CA LYS A 223 5.10 -12.50 -5.33
C LYS A 223 4.40 -13.73 -4.75
N GLN A 224 5.13 -14.65 -4.14
CA GLN A 224 4.56 -15.83 -3.49
C GLN A 224 3.66 -15.45 -2.31
N TYR A 225 4.11 -14.55 -1.45
CA TYR A 225 3.33 -14.04 -0.31
C TYR A 225 2.00 -13.44 -0.77
N VAL A 226 2.03 -12.53 -1.74
CA VAL A 226 0.82 -11.89 -2.29
C VAL A 226 -0.12 -12.92 -2.92
N MET A 227 0.42 -13.88 -3.69
CA MET A 227 -0.40 -14.93 -4.31
C MET A 227 -1.07 -15.84 -3.28
N ASN A 228 -0.37 -16.16 -2.19
CA ASN A 228 -0.93 -16.96 -1.10
C ASN A 228 -2.05 -16.21 -0.37
N GLU A 229 -1.86 -14.92 -0.07
CA GLU A 229 -2.88 -14.05 0.52
C GLU A 229 -4.14 -13.97 -0.35
N LEU A 230 -3.97 -13.77 -1.66
CA LEU A 230 -5.09 -13.73 -2.60
C LEU A 230 -5.84 -15.06 -2.67
N THR A 231 -5.10 -16.18 -2.60
CA THR A 231 -5.67 -17.52 -2.62
C THR A 231 -6.48 -17.78 -1.35
N GLN A 232 -5.94 -17.46 -0.18
CA GLN A 232 -6.65 -17.58 1.10
C GLN A 232 -7.92 -16.74 1.11
N ARG A 233 -7.86 -15.47 0.67
CA ARG A 233 -9.04 -14.59 0.57
C ARG A 233 -10.13 -15.16 -0.35
N LYS A 234 -9.74 -15.75 -1.49
CA LYS A 234 -10.69 -16.43 -2.40
C LYS A 234 -11.34 -17.64 -1.74
N HIS A 235 -10.57 -18.46 -1.00
CA HIS A 235 -11.11 -19.59 -0.26
C HIS A 235 -12.07 -19.15 0.84
N SER A 236 -11.71 -18.14 1.65
CA SER A 236 -12.59 -17.59 2.69
C SER A 236 -13.88 -17.02 2.10
N LYS A 237 -13.81 -16.26 1.00
CA LYS A 237 -15.02 -15.76 0.29
C LYS A 237 -15.90 -16.89 -0.22
N ARG A 238 -15.32 -17.94 -0.83
CA ARG A 238 -16.09 -19.12 -1.28
C ARG A 238 -16.74 -19.85 -0.12
N GLN A 239 -16.06 -20.00 1.02
CA GLN A 239 -16.62 -20.62 2.22
C GLN A 239 -17.76 -19.80 2.84
N ILE A 240 -17.63 -18.48 2.89
CA ILE A 240 -18.71 -17.60 3.37
C ILE A 240 -19.91 -17.70 2.43
N LEU A 241 -19.69 -17.63 1.11
CA LEU A 241 -20.75 -17.71 0.11
C LEU A 241 -21.47 -19.07 0.13
N SER A 242 -20.72 -20.18 0.25
CA SER A 242 -21.31 -21.52 0.35
C SER A 242 -22.11 -21.68 1.65
N LYS A 243 -21.59 -21.18 2.77
CA LYS A 243 -22.29 -21.18 4.06
C LYS A 243 -23.58 -20.36 4.01
N SER A 244 -23.57 -19.19 3.36
CA SER A 244 -24.78 -18.37 3.17
C SER A 244 -25.81 -19.05 2.27
N MET A 245 -25.39 -19.75 1.21
CA MET A 245 -26.31 -20.52 0.36
C MET A 245 -26.97 -21.68 1.12
N ILE A 246 -26.20 -22.41 1.93
CA ILE A 246 -26.74 -23.49 2.77
C ILE A 246 -27.76 -22.94 3.78
N LEU A 247 -27.45 -21.81 4.44
CA LEU A 247 -28.36 -21.15 5.38
C LEU A 247 -29.68 -20.72 4.71
N ASN A 248 -29.60 -20.14 3.50
CA ASN A 248 -30.77 -19.72 2.74
C ASN A 248 -31.64 -20.92 2.33
N ASN A 249 -31.04 -22.01 1.86
CA ASN A 249 -31.79 -23.22 1.51
C ASN A 249 -32.47 -23.86 2.72
N GLN A 250 -31.82 -23.88 3.90
CA GLN A 250 -32.44 -24.35 5.14
C GLN A 250 -33.60 -23.44 5.59
N SER A 251 -33.46 -22.13 5.41
CA SER A 251 -34.50 -21.15 5.74
C SER A 251 -35.73 -21.29 4.82
N ASN A 252 -35.51 -21.50 3.52
CA ASN A 252 -36.57 -21.75 2.55
C ASN A 252 -37.28 -23.09 2.80
N LYS A 253 -36.53 -24.13 3.15
CA LYS A 253 -37.10 -25.43 3.51
C LYS A 253 -37.98 -25.34 4.76
N LYS A 254 -37.52 -24.66 5.83
CA LYS A 254 -38.33 -24.41 7.03
C LYS A 254 -39.60 -23.60 6.76
N LYS A 255 -39.55 -22.61 5.85
CA LYS A 255 -40.75 -21.87 5.42
C LYS A 255 -41.75 -22.76 4.69
N CYS A 256 -41.26 -23.65 3.82
CA CYS A 256 -42.09 -24.61 3.10
C CYS A 256 -42.70 -25.65 4.05
N ASP A 257 -41.91 -26.20 4.97
CA ASP A 257 -42.38 -27.16 5.99
C ASP A 257 -43.43 -26.53 6.92
N ASN A 258 -43.26 -25.27 7.33
CA ASN A 258 -44.25 -24.54 8.13
C ASN A 258 -45.53 -24.20 7.35
N GLN A 259 -45.44 -23.99 6.03
CA GLN A 259 -46.61 -23.83 5.17
C GLN A 259 -47.38 -25.15 5.03
N ILE A 260 -46.67 -26.27 4.86
CA ILE A 260 -47.27 -27.62 4.76
C ILE A 260 -47.93 -28.03 6.08
N GLN A 261 -47.33 -27.73 7.24
CA GLN A 261 -47.97 -27.98 8.53
C GLN A 261 -49.26 -27.16 8.72
N ARG A 262 -49.29 -25.89 8.27
CA ARG A 262 -50.50 -25.06 8.34
C ARG A 262 -51.63 -25.59 7.45
N THR A 263 -51.34 -26.12 6.26
CA THR A 263 -52.37 -26.75 5.40
C THR A 263 -52.78 -28.14 5.89
N GLN A 264 -51.91 -28.90 6.56
CA GLN A 264 -52.26 -30.20 7.15
C GLN A 264 -53.11 -30.08 8.43
N THR A 265 -52.92 -29.04 9.26
CA THR A 265 -53.77 -28.81 10.44
C THR A 265 -55.16 -28.27 10.11
N VAL A 266 -55.38 -27.75 8.90
CA VAL A 266 -56.72 -27.28 8.45
C VAL A 266 -57.55 -28.42 7.85
N ASN A 267 -56.94 -29.56 7.50
CA ASN A 267 -57.63 -30.70 6.88
C ASN A 267 -57.95 -31.86 7.85
N HIS A 268 -57.93 -31.64 9.17
CA HIS A 268 -58.32 -32.69 10.13
C HIS A 268 -59.32 -32.25 11.22
N CYS A 269 -60.18 -31.25 10.95
CA CYS A 269 -61.34 -30.98 11.81
C CYS A 269 -62.70 -30.87 11.10
N ASP A 270 -62.77 -30.85 9.75
CA ASP A 270 -64.02 -30.52 9.06
C ASP A 270 -64.60 -31.68 8.23
N VAL A 271 -64.65 -32.90 8.80
CA VAL A 271 -65.41 -34.04 8.21
C VAL A 271 -66.57 -34.50 9.09
N GLU A 272 -66.84 -33.87 10.24
CA GLU A 272 -68.02 -34.18 11.07
C GLU A 272 -69.08 -33.06 11.15
N GLU A 273 -68.89 -31.90 10.49
CA GLU A 273 -69.83 -30.76 10.61
C GLU A 273 -70.64 -30.45 9.31
N ILE A 274 -70.90 -31.45 8.46
CA ILE A 274 -71.75 -31.28 7.26
C ILE A 274 -73.03 -32.13 7.28
N GLU A 275 -73.20 -33.07 8.24
CA GLU A 275 -74.40 -33.93 8.30
C GLU A 275 -75.52 -33.44 9.24
N LEU A 276 -75.45 -32.22 9.80
CA LEU A 276 -76.43 -31.73 10.79
C LEU A 276 -77.12 -30.39 10.44
N ARG A 277 -77.19 -30.00 9.17
CA ARG A 277 -77.94 -28.79 8.74
C ARG A 277 -79.02 -29.04 7.68
N VAL A 278 -79.55 -30.26 7.61
CA VAL A 278 -80.76 -30.60 6.82
C VAL A 278 -82.05 -30.53 7.66
N GLU A 279 -81.98 -30.39 8.99
CA GLU A 279 -83.15 -30.23 9.86
C GLU A 279 -83.22 -28.85 10.52
N ALA A 280 -83.53 -27.80 9.75
CA ALA A 280 -84.21 -26.59 10.25
C ALA A 280 -84.53 -25.66 9.09
N ASN A 281 -85.45 -26.09 8.23
CA ASN A 281 -86.03 -25.23 7.21
C ASN A 281 -87.39 -24.75 7.72
N LEU A 282 -87.52 -23.48 8.12
CA LEU A 282 -88.84 -22.82 8.18
C LEU A 282 -88.73 -21.33 7.81
N ASN A 283 -89.42 -21.02 6.71
CA ASN A 283 -90.15 -19.79 6.38
C ASN A 283 -89.42 -18.65 5.62
N SER A 284 -89.54 -18.71 4.29
CA SER A 284 -89.93 -17.56 3.42
C SER A 284 -91.35 -17.08 3.75
N PRO A 285 -91.89 -15.92 3.27
CA PRO A 285 -91.49 -15.12 2.09
C PRO A 285 -91.41 -13.58 2.38
N ASN A 286 -90.97 -12.66 1.51
CA ASN A 286 -91.56 -12.24 0.23
C ASN A 286 -90.77 -11.07 -0.43
N ILE A 287 -90.75 -11.07 -1.78
CA ILE A 287 -90.83 -9.93 -2.75
C ILE A 287 -89.54 -9.07 -2.95
N GLU A 288 -88.77 -9.24 -4.05
CA GLU A 288 -88.89 -8.60 -5.41
C GLU A 288 -88.53 -7.09 -5.40
N MET A 289 -87.81 -6.46 -6.34
CA MET A 289 -87.35 -6.75 -7.70
C MET A 289 -86.44 -5.57 -8.14
N LYS A 290 -85.35 -5.81 -8.89
CA LYS A 290 -84.98 -5.12 -10.16
C LYS A 290 -83.52 -5.33 -10.54
N LEU A 291 -83.35 -5.90 -11.74
CA LEU A 291 -82.17 -5.78 -12.59
C LEU A 291 -82.14 -4.39 -13.25
N ASP A 292 -80.96 -3.92 -13.62
CA ASP A 292 -80.70 -3.53 -15.01
C ASP A 292 -79.19 -3.61 -15.32
N ASP A 293 -78.96 -3.93 -16.58
CA ASP A 293 -77.77 -4.43 -17.25
C ASP A 293 -77.12 -3.33 -18.12
N GLN A 294 -76.04 -3.69 -18.83
CA GLN A 294 -75.47 -3.06 -20.04
C GLN A 294 -74.26 -2.10 -19.89
N THR A 295 -73.05 -2.56 -20.27
CA THR A 295 -72.31 -2.41 -21.58
C THR A 295 -71.77 -0.98 -21.79
N ASP A 296 -70.63 -0.67 -22.40
CA ASP A 296 -69.50 -1.36 -23.05
C ASP A 296 -68.41 -0.25 -23.23
N ASP A 297 -67.22 -0.68 -23.63
CA ASP A 297 -66.41 -0.07 -24.70
C ASP A 297 -65.17 0.80 -24.42
N GLU A 298 -64.25 0.61 -25.38
CA GLU A 298 -62.83 0.91 -25.56
C GLU A 298 -62.36 2.38 -25.57
N SER A 299 -61.05 2.59 -25.36
CA SER A 299 -60.09 3.30 -26.25
C SER A 299 -58.78 3.67 -25.50
N ARG A 300 -57.59 3.31 -26.02
CA ARG A 300 -56.54 4.16 -26.68
C ARG A 300 -56.11 5.39 -25.85
N GLU A 301 -54.87 5.89 -25.77
CA GLU A 301 -53.59 5.74 -26.46
C GLU A 301 -52.54 6.60 -25.68
N THR A 302 -51.24 6.32 -25.89
CA THR A 302 -50.08 7.25 -26.03
C THR A 302 -49.52 8.18 -24.91
N PHE A 303 -48.21 7.94 -24.63
CA PHE A 303 -47.01 8.83 -24.70
C PHE A 303 -46.84 10.18 -23.95
N GLU A 304 -45.55 10.45 -23.66
CA GLU A 304 -44.83 11.70 -23.25
C GLU A 304 -44.70 12.00 -21.74
N ILE A 305 -43.51 11.87 -21.14
CA ILE A 305 -42.27 12.70 -21.16
C ILE A 305 -42.32 13.90 -20.18
N SER A 306 -41.24 13.97 -19.38
CA SER A 306 -40.57 15.13 -18.77
C SER A 306 -40.83 15.51 -17.29
N ASN A 307 -39.67 15.50 -16.60
CA ASN A 307 -39.14 16.48 -15.64
C ASN A 307 -39.82 16.65 -14.29
N SER A 308 -39.12 16.18 -13.26
CA SER A 308 -38.64 17.01 -12.14
C SER A 308 -37.39 16.37 -11.53
#